data_AF-A0A972IHP7-F1
#
_entry.id   AF-A0A972IHP7-F1
#
_cell.length_a   1.000
_cell.length_b   1.000
_cell.length_c   1.000
_cell.angle_alpha   90.00
_cell.angle_beta   90.00
_cell.angle_gamma   90.00
#
_symmetry.space_group_name_H-M   'P 1'
#
loop_
_entity.id
_entity.type
_entity.pdbx_description
1 polymer ?
#
loop_
_entity_poly.entity_id
_entity_poly.type
_entity_poly.pdbx_seq_one_letter_code
_entity_poly.pdbx_strand_id
1 'polypeptide(L)'
;MASNLSDRRSRCADRSEPRSRDQATIRKALASRAGGKSLSNAGGQRLYGADQVKNFLKIEGQQARKEYSKTKSLTTEYFRVGSVEVSCSYEVGDAERASKIEALKTALKKINDLGFRLPESIDVVISAQDGVRNVAFMGDVNGGEKIQVFLGPKIFQEYKPNLGPKGVADGFRKQQKATAVIIHELGHVLHMRTSPNLFWSGKDPSSASGKAPPDSAAQLSQYACQNKLEFVADAFTAIVMTGNVNRAVFEDYKSHGGPTTARLDGM
;
A
#
# COMPACT_ATOMS: atom_id res chain seq x y z
N MET A 1 -27.69 -9.06 24.12
CA MET A 1 -26.32 -9.59 23.95
C MET A 1 -25.38 -8.42 23.65
N ALA A 2 -24.82 -7.80 24.70
CA ALA A 2 -23.87 -6.71 24.58
C ALA A 2 -22.45 -7.31 24.60
N SER A 3 -21.83 -7.50 23.44
CA SER A 3 -20.47 -8.06 23.35
C SER A 3 -19.41 -6.96 23.52
N ASN A 4 -18.53 -7.14 24.51
CA ASN A 4 -17.32 -6.41 24.86
C ASN A 4 -16.70 -5.51 23.77
N LEU A 5 -16.99 -4.20 23.85
CA LEU A 5 -16.21 -3.15 23.19
C LEU A 5 -14.82 -2.93 23.87
N SER A 6 -14.69 -3.26 25.16
CA SER A 6 -13.45 -3.13 25.92
C SER A 6 -12.34 -4.07 25.44
N ASP A 7 -12.67 -5.31 25.03
CA ASP A 7 -11.72 -6.31 24.51
C ASP A 7 -11.15 -5.96 23.12
N ARG A 8 -11.77 -5.02 22.39
CA ARG A 8 -11.30 -4.62 21.06
C ARG A 8 -10.20 -3.57 21.15
N ARG A 9 -10.32 -2.61 22.06
CA ARG A 9 -9.31 -1.54 22.28
C ARG A 9 -7.96 -2.06 22.74
N SER A 10 -7.91 -3.20 23.44
CA SER A 10 -6.66 -3.81 23.88
C SER A 10 -5.78 -4.35 22.74
N ARG A 11 -6.30 -4.51 21.52
CA ARG A 11 -5.60 -5.23 20.43
C ARG A 11 -4.69 -4.38 19.57
N CYS A 12 -4.98 -3.08 19.44
CA CYS A 12 -4.06 -2.13 18.82
C CYS A 12 -3.11 -1.48 19.86
N ALA A 13 -3.01 -2.03 21.09
CA ALA A 13 -2.19 -1.44 22.14
C ALA A 13 -0.69 -1.38 21.77
N ASP A 14 -0.10 -0.24 22.11
CA ASP A 14 1.21 0.30 21.76
C ASP A 14 2.34 -0.74 21.78
N ARG A 15 2.70 -1.27 20.60
CA ARG A 15 3.98 -1.96 20.38
C ARG A 15 4.77 -1.18 19.35
N SER A 16 5.66 -0.34 19.85
CA SER A 16 6.70 0.32 19.07
C SER A 16 7.75 -0.71 18.60
N GLU A 17 7.44 -1.50 17.58
CA GLU A 17 8.40 -2.42 16.94
C GLU A 17 9.12 -1.75 15.74
N PRO A 18 10.28 -2.29 15.29
CA PRO A 18 11.33 -1.49 14.68
C PRO A 18 10.93 -0.97 13.29
N ARG A 19 10.82 0.35 13.23
CA ARG A 19 10.58 1.19 12.06
C ARG A 19 11.46 0.74 10.88
N SER A 20 10.85 0.53 9.70
CA SER A 20 11.63 0.33 8.49
C SER A 20 12.57 1.54 8.28
N ARG A 21 13.84 1.28 7.96
CA ARG A 21 14.85 2.33 7.67
C ARG A 21 14.33 3.38 6.66
N ASP A 22 13.40 2.99 5.80
CA ASP A 22 12.76 3.80 4.77
C ASP A 22 11.95 4.98 5.34
N GLN A 23 11.25 4.78 6.47
CA GLN A 23 10.53 5.87 7.14
C GLN A 23 11.49 6.92 7.74
N ALA A 24 12.68 6.52 8.19
CA ALA A 24 13.65 7.45 8.79
C ALA A 24 14.23 8.41 7.74
N THR A 25 14.46 7.95 6.50
CA THR A 25 14.90 8.81 5.38
C THR A 25 13.82 9.80 4.99
N ILE A 26 12.56 9.34 4.88
CA ILE A 26 11.43 10.23 4.56
C ILE A 26 11.22 11.25 5.69
N ARG A 27 11.35 10.86 6.97
CA ARG A 27 11.32 11.81 8.09
C ARG A 27 12.43 12.84 8.03
N LYS A 28 13.67 12.46 7.70
CA LYS A 28 14.75 13.43 7.50
C LYS A 28 14.44 14.39 6.35
N ALA A 29 13.85 13.92 5.25
CA ALA A 29 13.42 14.78 4.15
C ALA A 29 12.26 15.72 4.55
N LEU A 30 11.30 15.23 5.33
CA LEU A 30 10.19 16.01 5.88
C LEU A 30 10.65 17.07 6.91
N ALA A 31 11.66 16.75 7.72
CA ALA A 31 12.19 17.60 8.80
C ALA A 31 13.23 18.64 8.32
N SER A 32 14.09 18.28 7.36
CA SER A 32 15.19 19.14 6.86
C SER A 32 14.73 20.36 6.07
N ARG A 33 13.43 20.52 5.79
CA ARG A 33 12.90 21.63 4.97
C ARG A 33 11.81 22.45 5.65
N ALA A 34 11.85 22.53 6.98
CA ALA A 34 11.05 23.46 7.78
C ALA A 34 11.33 24.96 7.50
N GLY A 35 12.12 25.31 6.47
CA GLY A 35 12.29 26.68 5.97
C GLY A 35 11.25 27.11 4.91
N GLY A 36 10.48 26.18 4.34
CA GLY A 36 9.32 26.51 3.50
C GLY A 36 8.05 26.55 4.37
N LYS A 37 7.32 27.67 4.39
CA LYS A 37 6.05 27.79 5.14
C LYS A 37 5.12 26.66 4.71
N SER A 38 4.94 25.69 5.60
CA SER A 38 3.96 24.63 5.45
C SER A 38 2.58 25.26 5.58
N LEU A 39 1.82 25.32 4.49
CA LEU A 39 0.44 25.78 4.53
C LEU A 39 -0.45 24.64 5.04
N SER A 40 -1.30 24.94 6.02
CA SER A 40 -2.39 24.06 6.44
C SER A 40 -3.69 24.54 5.82
N ASN A 41 -4.56 23.62 5.38
CA ASN A 41 -5.93 23.99 5.02
C ASN A 41 -6.77 24.26 6.29
N ALA A 42 -8.02 24.71 6.11
CA ALA A 42 -8.96 24.98 7.21
C ALA A 42 -9.22 23.76 8.13
N GLY A 43 -8.92 22.54 7.65
CA GLY A 43 -9.00 21.29 8.43
C GLY A 43 -7.68 20.87 9.07
N GLY A 44 -6.65 21.73 9.09
CA GLY A 44 -5.34 21.44 9.69
C GLY A 44 -4.48 20.46 8.90
N GLN A 45 -4.87 20.08 7.67
CA GLN A 45 -4.08 19.17 6.84
C GLN A 45 -2.91 19.90 6.21
N ARG A 46 -1.72 19.28 6.30
CA ARG A 46 -0.50 19.77 5.67
C ARG A 46 -0.61 19.66 4.16
N LEU A 47 -0.46 20.79 3.47
CA LEU A 47 -0.39 20.84 2.01
C LEU A 47 1.07 20.77 1.56
N TYR A 48 1.37 19.94 0.58
CA TYR A 48 2.68 19.84 -0.04
C TYR A 48 2.65 20.47 -1.43
N GLY A 49 3.57 21.39 -1.69
CA GLY A 49 3.74 22.00 -3.02
C GLY A 49 4.32 21.03 -4.04
N ALA A 50 4.22 21.38 -5.33
CA ALA A 50 4.71 20.55 -6.44
C ALA A 50 6.18 20.12 -6.28
N ASP A 51 7.05 21.03 -5.83
CA ASP A 51 8.46 20.72 -5.57
C ASP A 51 8.64 19.71 -4.43
N GLN A 52 7.80 19.77 -3.40
CA GLN A 52 7.86 18.81 -2.30
C GLN A 52 7.41 17.42 -2.78
N VAL A 53 6.31 17.35 -3.52
CA VAL A 53 5.84 16.11 -4.14
C VAL A 53 6.91 15.51 -5.04
N LYS A 54 7.52 16.32 -5.93
CA LYS A 54 8.63 15.88 -6.79
C LYS A 54 9.81 15.31 -5.99
N ASN A 55 10.16 15.93 -4.86
CA ASN A 55 11.22 15.43 -3.99
C ASN A 55 10.83 14.12 -3.29
N PHE A 56 9.56 13.92 -2.92
CA PHE A 56 9.11 12.65 -2.36
C PHE A 56 9.14 11.53 -3.40
N LEU A 57 8.65 11.79 -4.62
CA LEU A 57 8.75 10.84 -5.74
C LEU A 57 10.22 10.46 -6.01
N LYS A 58 11.13 11.43 -5.93
CA LYS A 58 12.57 11.17 -6.05
C LYS A 58 13.09 10.20 -4.97
N ILE A 59 12.62 10.33 -3.74
CA ILE A 59 13.00 9.44 -2.63
C ILE A 59 12.45 8.03 -2.86
N GLU A 60 11.20 7.90 -3.28
CA GLU A 60 10.59 6.60 -3.63
C GLU A 60 11.34 5.95 -4.79
N GLY A 61 11.69 6.69 -5.84
CA GLY A 61 12.49 6.17 -6.96
C GLY A 61 13.90 5.71 -6.56
N GLN A 62 14.53 6.39 -5.60
CA GLN A 62 15.79 5.93 -5.00
C GLN A 62 15.60 4.64 -4.20
N GLN A 63 14.48 4.47 -3.49
CA GLN A 63 14.17 3.23 -2.77
C GLN A 63 13.87 2.09 -3.75
N ALA A 64 13.10 2.34 -4.81
CA ALA A 64 12.86 1.38 -5.88
C ALA A 64 14.17 0.92 -6.54
N ARG A 65 15.12 1.84 -6.81
CA ARG A 65 16.44 1.48 -7.34
C ARG A 65 17.25 0.59 -6.38
N LYS A 66 17.16 0.85 -5.06
CA LYS A 66 17.81 0.00 -4.05
C LYS A 66 17.17 -1.39 -4.02
N GLU A 67 15.85 -1.47 -4.10
CA GLU A 67 15.15 -2.75 -4.15
C GLU A 67 15.53 -3.54 -5.41
N TYR A 68 15.57 -2.86 -6.57
CA TYR A 68 16.02 -3.42 -7.84
C TYR A 68 17.47 -3.94 -7.78
N SER A 69 18.38 -3.25 -7.08
CA SER A 69 19.77 -3.70 -6.98
C SER A 69 19.98 -5.04 -6.26
N LYS A 70 18.94 -5.56 -5.60
CA LYS A 70 18.96 -6.87 -4.93
C LYS A 70 18.65 -8.02 -5.90
N THR A 71 18.14 -7.74 -7.09
CA THR A 71 17.76 -8.77 -8.06
C THR A 71 18.96 -9.26 -8.87
N LYS A 72 18.82 -10.43 -9.49
CA LYS A 72 19.79 -11.00 -10.43
C LYS A 72 19.43 -10.67 -11.88
N SER A 73 20.03 -11.38 -12.83
CA SER A 73 19.74 -11.26 -14.26
C SER A 73 18.24 -11.42 -14.51
N LEU A 74 17.65 -10.40 -15.15
CA LEU A 74 16.23 -10.34 -15.44
C LEU A 74 15.95 -10.55 -16.92
N THR A 75 14.83 -11.20 -17.21
CA THR A 75 14.19 -11.21 -18.52
C THR A 75 12.88 -10.43 -18.41
N THR A 76 12.53 -9.67 -19.45
CA THR A 76 11.30 -8.86 -19.45
C THR A 76 10.29 -9.42 -20.44
N GLU A 77 9.05 -9.54 -19.99
CA GLU A 77 7.88 -9.78 -20.84
C GLU A 77 6.88 -8.62 -20.70
N TYR A 78 6.05 -8.44 -21.71
CA TYR A 78 5.03 -7.40 -21.74
C TYR A 78 3.66 -8.03 -21.89
N PHE A 79 2.68 -7.55 -21.12
CA PHE A 79 1.28 -7.92 -21.28
C PHE A 79 0.37 -6.77 -20.87
N ARG A 80 -0.93 -6.89 -21.15
CA ARG A 80 -1.94 -5.89 -20.85
C ARG A 80 -3.06 -6.49 -20.00
N VAL A 81 -3.55 -5.73 -19.02
CA VAL A 81 -4.74 -6.09 -18.22
C VAL A 81 -5.70 -4.90 -18.23
N GLY A 82 -6.81 -5.02 -18.95
CA GLY A 82 -7.69 -3.89 -19.21
C GLY A 82 -6.95 -2.80 -20.01
N SER A 83 -6.89 -1.58 -19.49
CA SER A 83 -6.14 -0.47 -20.08
C SER A 83 -4.70 -0.35 -19.57
N VAL A 84 -4.27 -1.23 -18.65
CA VAL A 84 -2.94 -1.13 -18.00
C VAL A 84 -1.91 -1.94 -18.78
N GLU A 85 -0.86 -1.28 -19.23
CA GLU A 85 0.34 -1.92 -19.79
C GLU A 85 1.28 -2.36 -18.66
N VAL A 86 1.74 -3.60 -18.72
CA VAL A 86 2.62 -4.18 -17.71
C VAL A 86 3.93 -4.59 -18.35
N SER A 87 5.02 -4.01 -17.86
CA SER A 87 6.39 -4.46 -18.13
C SER A 87 6.85 -5.33 -16.97
N CYS A 88 6.91 -6.64 -17.17
CA CYS A 88 7.20 -7.60 -16.11
C CYS A 88 8.60 -8.20 -16.28
N SER A 89 9.54 -7.71 -15.50
CA SER A 89 10.90 -8.25 -15.42
C SER A 89 11.00 -9.33 -14.35
N TYR A 90 11.55 -10.50 -14.67
CA TYR A 90 11.65 -11.62 -13.75
C TYR A 90 12.99 -12.34 -13.82
N GLU A 91 13.40 -12.96 -12.72
CA GLU A 91 14.61 -13.79 -12.68
C GLU A 91 14.42 -15.11 -13.41
N VAL A 92 15.35 -15.45 -14.31
CA VAL A 92 15.37 -16.74 -15.02
C VAL A 92 15.60 -17.85 -13.99
N GLY A 93 14.54 -18.56 -13.61
CA GLY A 93 14.57 -19.64 -12.62
C GLY A 93 13.67 -19.44 -11.39
N ASP A 94 12.93 -18.33 -11.28
CA ASP A 94 11.90 -18.21 -10.23
C ASP A 94 10.77 -19.23 -10.49
N ALA A 95 10.73 -20.29 -9.68
CA ALA A 95 9.76 -21.39 -9.81
C ALA A 95 8.31 -20.93 -9.60
N GLU A 96 8.09 -19.80 -8.92
CA GLU A 96 6.76 -19.24 -8.65
C GLU A 96 6.40 -18.09 -9.60
N ARG A 97 7.22 -17.81 -10.61
CA ARG A 97 7.01 -16.74 -11.60
C ARG A 97 5.59 -16.75 -12.16
N ALA A 98 5.15 -17.89 -12.68
CA ALA A 98 3.82 -18.02 -13.29
C ALA A 98 2.70 -17.71 -12.28
N SER A 99 2.80 -18.26 -11.06
CA SER A 99 1.85 -17.99 -9.97
C SER A 99 1.80 -16.49 -9.61
N LYS A 100 2.94 -15.80 -9.57
CA LYS A 100 3.04 -14.36 -9.27
C LYS A 100 2.41 -13.51 -10.37
N ILE A 101 2.68 -13.84 -11.64
CA ILE A 101 2.07 -13.15 -12.80
C ILE A 101 0.55 -13.33 -12.79
N GLU A 102 0.05 -14.54 -12.53
CA GLU A 102 -1.39 -14.78 -12.44
C GLU A 102 -2.03 -14.05 -11.25
N ALA A 103 -1.34 -13.95 -10.12
CA ALA A 103 -1.81 -13.19 -8.96
C ALA A 103 -1.92 -11.70 -9.27
N LEU A 104 -0.92 -11.16 -9.99
CA LEU A 104 -0.88 -9.78 -10.48
C LEU A 104 -2.01 -9.49 -11.46
N LYS A 105 -2.19 -10.31 -12.49
CA LYS A 105 -3.30 -10.15 -13.45
C LYS A 105 -4.65 -10.16 -12.73
N THR A 106 -4.83 -11.08 -11.78
CA THR A 106 -6.05 -11.16 -10.97
C THR A 106 -6.26 -9.89 -10.13
N ALA A 107 -5.20 -9.38 -9.50
CA ALA A 107 -5.26 -8.14 -8.71
C ALA A 107 -5.67 -6.94 -9.57
N LEU A 108 -4.97 -6.72 -10.69
CA LEU A 108 -5.26 -5.63 -11.61
C LEU A 108 -6.69 -5.72 -12.16
N LYS A 109 -7.13 -6.92 -12.55
CA LYS A 109 -8.50 -7.14 -13.02
C LYS A 109 -9.54 -6.77 -11.95
N LYS A 110 -9.38 -7.27 -10.71
CA LYS A 110 -10.31 -6.97 -9.61
C LYS A 110 -10.41 -5.48 -9.30
N ILE A 111 -9.27 -4.78 -9.28
CA ILE A 111 -9.23 -3.33 -9.06
C ILE A 111 -9.98 -2.62 -10.19
N ASN A 112 -9.70 -2.98 -11.45
CA ASN A 112 -10.36 -2.40 -12.62
C ASN A 112 -11.88 -2.69 -12.66
N ASP A 113 -12.30 -3.91 -12.33
CA ASP A 113 -13.72 -4.33 -12.32
C ASP A 113 -14.57 -3.53 -11.30
N LEU A 114 -13.94 -2.94 -10.27
CA LEU A 114 -14.59 -2.05 -9.31
C LEU A 114 -14.60 -0.58 -9.74
N GLY A 115 -14.01 -0.27 -10.89
CA GLY A 115 -13.97 1.07 -11.47
C GLY A 115 -12.86 1.96 -10.93
N PHE A 116 -11.88 1.40 -10.20
CA PHE A 116 -10.73 2.17 -9.76
C PHE A 116 -9.84 2.51 -10.96
N ARG A 117 -9.37 3.75 -11.01
CA ARG A 117 -8.46 4.20 -12.05
C ARG A 117 -7.04 3.73 -11.75
N LEU A 118 -6.65 2.65 -12.40
CA LEU A 118 -5.26 2.19 -12.43
C LEU A 118 -4.39 3.13 -13.28
N PRO A 119 -3.07 3.16 -13.04
CA PRO A 119 -2.14 3.82 -13.95
C PRO A 119 -2.17 3.20 -15.35
N GLU A 120 -1.75 3.98 -16.34
CA GLU A 120 -1.62 3.49 -17.72
C GLU A 120 -0.53 2.42 -17.85
N SER A 121 0.55 2.52 -17.06
CA SER A 121 1.65 1.56 -17.06
C SER A 121 2.16 1.22 -15.66
N ILE A 122 2.61 -0.03 -15.50
CA ILE A 122 3.23 -0.55 -14.27
C ILE A 122 4.47 -1.36 -14.64
N ASP A 123 5.60 -1.04 -14.01
CA ASP A 123 6.80 -1.89 -14.03
C ASP A 123 6.74 -2.88 -12.87
N VAL A 124 6.84 -4.17 -13.17
CA VAL A 124 6.85 -5.24 -12.17
C VAL A 124 8.19 -5.96 -12.20
N VAL A 125 8.73 -6.23 -11.02
CA VAL A 125 9.95 -7.00 -10.83
C VAL A 125 9.67 -8.22 -9.97
N ILE A 126 9.77 -9.41 -10.54
CA ILE A 126 9.61 -10.70 -9.86
C ILE A 126 10.99 -11.27 -9.55
N SER A 127 11.24 -11.57 -8.29
CA SER A 127 12.54 -12.11 -7.85
C SER A 127 12.37 -13.31 -6.91
N ALA A 128 13.29 -14.26 -7.05
CA ALA A 128 13.45 -15.37 -6.12
C ALA A 128 14.48 -15.06 -5.01
N GLN A 129 15.15 -13.89 -5.03
CA GLN A 129 16.16 -13.56 -4.04
C GLN A 129 15.55 -13.28 -2.67
N ASP A 130 16.06 -13.99 -1.67
CA ASP A 130 15.83 -13.70 -0.26
C ASP A 130 16.42 -12.33 0.07
N GLY A 131 15.55 -11.32 0.15
CA GLY A 131 15.93 -9.93 0.38
C GLY A 131 15.12 -8.93 -0.45
N VAL A 132 14.54 -9.38 -1.56
CA VAL A 132 13.54 -8.62 -2.31
C VAL A 132 12.21 -8.70 -1.57
N ARG A 133 11.67 -7.52 -1.23
CA ARG A 133 10.38 -7.38 -0.54
C ARG A 133 9.22 -7.44 -1.52
N ASN A 134 8.03 -7.68 -0.97
CA ASN A 134 6.78 -7.37 -1.67
C ASN A 134 6.46 -5.92 -1.33
N VAL A 135 6.60 -5.02 -2.29
CA VAL A 135 6.42 -3.58 -2.06
C VAL A 135 6.12 -2.86 -3.37
N ALA A 136 5.29 -1.82 -3.33
CA ALA A 136 5.15 -0.89 -4.44
C ALA A 136 5.71 0.50 -4.11
N PHE A 137 6.33 1.12 -5.11
CA PHE A 137 6.82 2.49 -5.05
C PHE A 137 6.15 3.33 -6.13
N MET A 138 6.04 4.62 -5.88
CA MET A 138 5.64 5.60 -6.90
C MET A 138 6.67 6.74 -6.95
N GLY A 139 7.42 6.78 -8.04
CA GLY A 139 8.43 7.79 -8.32
C GLY A 139 9.64 7.23 -9.06
N ASP A 140 10.31 8.07 -9.84
CA ASP A 140 11.63 7.76 -10.41
C ASP A 140 12.74 8.59 -9.75
N VAL A 141 14.01 8.33 -10.10
CA VAL A 141 15.18 9.03 -9.53
C VAL A 141 15.26 10.53 -9.89
N ASN A 142 14.44 11.00 -10.81
CA ASN A 142 14.31 12.38 -11.25
C ASN A 142 13.08 13.08 -10.65
N GLY A 143 12.24 12.35 -9.89
CA GLY A 143 11.00 12.84 -9.30
C GLY A 143 9.80 12.81 -10.25
N GLY A 144 9.89 12.08 -11.36
CA GLY A 144 8.75 11.76 -12.22
C GLY A 144 7.85 10.69 -11.59
N GLU A 145 6.59 10.63 -12.01
CA GLU A 145 5.68 9.57 -11.59
C GLU A 145 6.01 8.28 -12.36
N LYS A 146 6.39 7.23 -11.62
CA LYS A 146 6.66 5.90 -12.17
C LYS A 146 6.27 4.85 -11.14
N ILE A 147 5.44 3.88 -11.52
CA ILE A 147 4.98 2.86 -10.57
C ILE A 147 5.81 1.61 -10.78
N GLN A 148 6.41 1.15 -9.68
CA GLN A 148 7.27 -0.03 -9.66
C GLN A 148 6.81 -0.96 -8.54
N VAL A 149 6.47 -2.20 -8.88
CA VAL A 149 6.04 -3.23 -7.94
C VAL A 149 7.08 -4.34 -7.89
N PHE A 150 7.57 -4.67 -6.70
CA PHE A 150 8.50 -5.75 -6.46
C PHE A 150 7.77 -6.93 -5.81
N LEU A 151 7.96 -8.14 -6.33
CA LEU A 151 7.32 -9.38 -5.89
C LEU A 151 8.40 -10.42 -5.52
N GLY A 152 8.79 -10.43 -4.25
CA GLY A 152 9.80 -11.32 -3.69
C GLY A 152 9.29 -12.75 -3.43
N PRO A 153 10.16 -13.64 -2.90
CA PRO A 153 9.81 -15.04 -2.65
C PRO A 153 8.77 -15.22 -1.53
N LYS A 154 8.61 -14.21 -0.65
CA LYS A 154 7.70 -14.29 0.51
C LYS A 154 6.24 -13.96 0.20
N ILE A 155 5.89 -13.67 -1.05
CA ILE A 155 4.51 -13.28 -1.44
C ILE A 155 3.46 -14.36 -1.15
N PHE A 156 3.86 -15.62 -1.18
CA PHE A 156 2.99 -16.76 -0.87
C PHE A 156 3.12 -17.26 0.57
N GLN A 157 4.11 -16.75 1.30
CA GLN A 157 4.23 -17.09 2.71
C GLN A 157 2.99 -16.57 3.43
N GLU A 158 2.60 -17.28 4.48
CA GLU A 158 1.54 -16.80 5.33
C GLU A 158 1.87 -15.39 5.79
N TYR A 159 1.11 -14.44 5.27
CA TYR A 159 0.80 -13.24 6.00
C TYR A 159 0.21 -13.76 7.31
N LYS A 160 1.00 -13.71 8.40
CA LYS A 160 0.57 -13.95 9.78
C LYS A 160 0.36 -12.61 10.49
N PRO A 161 -0.59 -11.75 10.07
CA PRO A 161 -1.10 -10.80 11.02
C PRO A 161 -1.69 -11.65 12.15
N ASN A 162 -1.41 -11.34 13.42
CA ASN A 162 -2.24 -11.92 14.48
C ASN A 162 -3.61 -11.26 14.33
N LEU A 163 -4.43 -11.83 13.46
CA LEU A 163 -5.75 -11.33 13.17
C LEU A 163 -6.57 -11.47 14.45
N GLY A 164 -7.36 -10.44 14.73
CA GLY A 164 -8.61 -10.67 15.45
C GLY A 164 -9.44 -11.76 14.74
N PRO A 165 -10.58 -12.17 15.30
CA PRO A 165 -11.32 -13.30 14.79
C PRO A 165 -11.69 -13.01 13.32
N LYS A 166 -11.10 -13.77 12.39
CA LYS A 166 -11.31 -13.73 10.93
C LYS A 166 -10.98 -12.38 10.27
N GLY A 167 -9.71 -12.04 10.16
CA GLY A 167 -9.29 -10.99 9.22
C GLY A 167 -9.63 -11.36 7.78
N VAL A 168 -9.65 -10.38 6.88
CA VAL A 168 -10.10 -10.56 5.49
C VAL A 168 -9.34 -11.65 4.74
N ALA A 169 -8.06 -11.86 5.06
CA ALA A 169 -7.23 -12.89 4.44
C ALA A 169 -7.30 -14.26 5.12
N ASP A 170 -8.03 -14.38 6.23
CA ASP A 170 -8.19 -15.65 6.94
C ASP A 170 -9.03 -16.61 6.07
N GLY A 171 -8.46 -17.79 5.78
CA GLY A 171 -9.05 -18.76 4.85
C GLY A 171 -8.74 -18.55 3.37
N PHE A 172 -7.98 -17.52 2.99
CA PHE A 172 -7.51 -17.37 1.60
C PHE A 172 -6.55 -18.51 1.22
N ARG A 173 -6.73 -19.06 0.02
CA ARG A 173 -5.78 -20.00 -0.60
C ARG A 173 -4.49 -19.27 -0.98
N LYS A 174 -3.40 -20.02 -1.20
CA LYS A 174 -2.06 -19.51 -1.59
C LYS A 174 -2.14 -18.37 -2.63
N GLN A 175 -2.90 -18.58 -3.70
CA GLN A 175 -3.05 -17.59 -4.78
C GLN A 175 -3.79 -16.32 -4.33
N GLN A 176 -4.86 -16.47 -3.54
CA GLN A 176 -5.62 -15.33 -3.03
C GLN A 176 -4.79 -14.49 -2.05
N LYS A 177 -3.90 -15.11 -1.28
CA LYS A 177 -2.94 -14.38 -0.41
C LYS A 177 -2.00 -13.50 -1.23
N ALA A 178 -1.40 -14.05 -2.30
CA ALA A 178 -0.54 -13.27 -3.18
C ALA A 178 -1.29 -12.14 -3.88
N THR A 179 -2.50 -12.40 -4.38
CA THR A 179 -3.37 -11.36 -4.95
C THR A 179 -3.68 -10.26 -3.92
N ALA A 180 -4.00 -10.61 -2.68
CA ALA A 180 -4.28 -9.63 -1.62
C ALA A 180 -3.06 -8.75 -1.30
N VAL A 181 -1.86 -9.34 -1.22
CA VAL A 181 -0.60 -8.57 -1.03
C VAL A 181 -0.41 -7.58 -2.18
N ILE A 182 -0.59 -7.99 -3.42
CA ILE A 182 -0.43 -7.09 -4.58
C ILE A 182 -1.45 -5.94 -4.53
N ILE A 183 -2.70 -6.23 -4.15
CA ILE A 183 -3.73 -5.20 -3.99
C ILE A 183 -3.38 -4.23 -2.86
N HIS A 184 -2.86 -4.72 -1.74
CA HIS A 184 -2.40 -3.89 -0.62
C HIS A 184 -1.33 -2.89 -1.08
N GLU A 185 -0.29 -3.39 -1.76
CA GLU A 185 0.79 -2.55 -2.27
C GLU A 185 0.30 -1.52 -3.30
N LEU A 186 -0.57 -1.92 -4.22
CA LEU A 186 -1.21 -1.00 -5.16
C LEU A 186 -2.15 -0.01 -4.45
N GLY A 187 -2.73 -0.39 -3.31
CA GLY A 187 -3.52 0.49 -2.45
C GLY A 187 -2.71 1.67 -1.93
N HIS A 188 -1.45 1.46 -1.52
CA HIS A 188 -0.55 2.56 -1.17
C HIS A 188 -0.30 3.51 -2.35
N VAL A 189 -0.05 2.97 -3.54
CA VAL A 189 0.19 3.77 -4.76
C VAL A 189 -1.03 4.61 -5.11
N LEU A 190 -2.22 3.99 -5.13
CA LEU A 190 -3.46 4.69 -5.45
C LEU A 190 -3.83 5.74 -4.39
N HIS A 191 -3.58 5.47 -3.10
CA HIS A 191 -3.75 6.45 -2.03
C HIS A 191 -2.81 7.66 -2.25
N MET A 192 -1.54 7.41 -2.60
CA MET A 192 -0.59 8.49 -2.88
C MET A 192 -1.02 9.35 -4.09
N ARG A 193 -1.58 8.74 -5.14
CA ARG A 193 -2.11 9.47 -6.32
C ARG A 193 -3.37 10.28 -6.00
N THR A 194 -4.30 9.67 -5.28
CA THR A 194 -5.64 10.24 -5.06
C THR A 194 -5.63 11.29 -3.97
N SER A 195 -4.79 11.13 -2.95
CA SER A 195 -4.73 12.02 -1.79
C SER A 195 -3.28 12.21 -1.31
N PRO A 196 -2.40 12.81 -2.13
CA PRO A 196 -0.96 12.92 -1.83
C PRO A 196 -0.70 13.61 -0.49
N ASN A 197 -1.46 14.65 -0.15
CA ASN A 197 -1.30 15.36 1.11
C ASN A 197 -1.60 14.49 2.33
N LEU A 198 -2.65 13.67 2.26
CA LEU A 198 -3.04 12.74 3.33
C LEU A 198 -2.10 11.54 3.43
N PHE A 199 -1.54 11.10 2.31
CA PHE A 199 -0.55 10.05 2.25
C PHE A 199 0.77 10.49 2.89
N TRP A 200 1.33 11.62 2.44
CA TRP A 200 2.63 12.10 2.92
C TRP A 200 2.58 12.58 4.37
N SER A 201 1.47 13.16 4.82
CA SER A 201 1.26 13.47 6.25
C SER A 201 1.15 12.20 7.10
N GLY A 202 0.56 11.13 6.57
CA GLY A 202 0.52 9.81 7.22
C GLY A 202 1.89 9.16 7.40
N LYS A 203 2.88 9.50 6.56
CA LYS A 203 4.28 9.05 6.72
C LYS A 203 5.01 9.77 7.88
N ASP A 204 4.40 10.78 8.51
CA ASP A 204 4.92 11.42 9.72
C ASP A 204 4.26 10.84 10.98
N PRO A 205 4.91 9.89 11.68
CA PRO A 205 4.33 9.26 12.86
C PRO A 205 4.44 10.12 14.12
N SER A 206 5.13 11.27 14.06
CA SER A 206 5.10 12.25 15.15
C SER A 206 3.82 13.10 15.11
N SER A 207 3.10 13.08 13.99
CA SER A 207 1.82 13.74 13.86
C SER A 207 0.70 12.86 14.43
N ALA A 208 -0.26 13.47 15.12
CA ALA A 208 -1.50 12.79 15.52
C ALA A 208 -2.23 12.18 14.31
N SER A 209 -2.02 12.74 13.11
CA SER A 209 -2.53 12.25 11.82
C SER A 209 -1.90 10.94 11.32
N GLY A 210 -0.82 10.44 11.93
CA GLY A 210 -0.18 9.18 11.53
C GLY A 210 -0.81 7.92 12.14
N LYS A 211 -1.64 8.06 13.18
CA LYS A 211 -2.25 6.93 13.89
C LYS A 211 -3.43 6.34 13.10
N ALA A 212 -3.54 5.01 13.11
CA ALA A 212 -4.69 4.32 12.55
C ALA A 212 -5.94 4.51 13.43
N PRO A 213 -7.16 4.48 12.87
CA PRO A 213 -8.40 4.45 13.64
C PRO A 213 -8.52 3.07 14.33
N PRO A 214 -8.34 2.97 15.65
CA PRO A 214 -8.07 1.67 16.30
C PRO A 214 -9.24 0.68 16.16
N ASP A 215 -10.48 1.15 16.30
CA ASP A 215 -11.66 0.28 16.24
C ASP A 215 -11.93 -0.24 14.82
N SER A 216 -11.67 0.57 13.79
CA SER A 216 -11.80 0.17 12.38
C SER A 216 -10.62 -0.66 11.90
N ALA A 217 -9.39 -0.29 12.30
CA ALA A 217 -8.19 -1.05 11.98
C ALA A 217 -8.21 -2.46 12.55
N ALA A 218 -8.65 -2.62 13.81
CA ALA A 218 -8.77 -3.93 14.45
C ALA A 218 -9.77 -4.87 13.76
N GLN A 219 -10.71 -4.34 12.96
CA GLN A 219 -11.63 -5.15 12.15
C GLN A 219 -11.00 -5.67 10.85
N LEU A 220 -9.91 -5.04 10.39
CA LEU A 220 -9.24 -5.42 9.15
C LEU A 220 -8.08 -6.38 9.43
N SER A 221 -7.09 -5.91 10.18
CA SER A 221 -5.90 -6.69 10.52
C SER A 221 -5.08 -6.02 11.64
N GLN A 222 -4.14 -6.75 12.23
CA GLN A 222 -3.15 -6.16 13.14
C GLN A 222 -2.20 -5.18 12.42
N TYR A 223 -1.95 -5.40 11.13
CA TYR A 223 -1.08 -4.55 10.33
C TYR A 223 -1.73 -3.18 10.09
N ALA A 224 -3.04 -3.16 9.84
CA ALA A 224 -3.84 -1.94 9.79
C ALA A 224 -3.74 -1.11 11.08
N CYS A 225 -3.53 -1.72 12.25
CA CYS A 225 -3.35 -0.97 13.50
C CYS A 225 -2.02 -0.20 13.55
N GLN A 226 -1.03 -0.52 12.72
CA GLN A 226 0.33 0.05 12.84
C GLN A 226 0.35 1.55 12.54
N ASN A 227 -0.27 1.95 11.44
CA ASN A 227 -0.38 3.35 11.05
C ASN A 227 -1.52 3.55 10.03
N LYS A 228 -1.91 4.81 9.83
CA LYS A 228 -2.98 5.19 8.92
C LYS A 228 -2.79 4.68 7.48
N LEU A 229 -1.56 4.60 6.99
CA LEU A 229 -1.29 4.15 5.62
C LEU A 229 -1.56 2.65 5.46
N GLU A 230 -1.16 1.83 6.43
CA GLU A 230 -1.50 0.40 6.44
C GLU A 230 -3.01 0.21 6.56
N PHE A 231 -3.68 1.00 7.40
CA PHE A 231 -5.14 0.97 7.51
C PHE A 231 -5.80 1.22 6.15
N VAL A 232 -5.39 2.26 5.42
CA VAL A 232 -5.97 2.57 4.10
C VAL A 232 -5.68 1.46 3.09
N ALA A 233 -4.48 0.89 3.08
CA ALA A 233 -4.12 -0.21 2.17
C ALA A 233 -4.89 -1.51 2.48
N ASP A 234 -5.07 -1.85 3.75
CA ASP A 234 -5.84 -3.02 4.16
C ASP A 234 -7.35 -2.86 3.91
N ALA A 235 -7.89 -1.66 4.16
CA ALA A 235 -9.28 -1.35 3.85
C ALA A 235 -9.54 -1.45 2.34
N PHE A 236 -8.64 -0.89 1.52
CA PHE A 236 -8.68 -1.03 0.07
C PHE A 236 -8.62 -2.50 -0.36
N THR A 237 -7.72 -3.28 0.23
CA THR A 237 -7.60 -4.72 -0.03
C THR A 237 -8.88 -5.45 0.29
N ALA A 238 -9.51 -5.13 1.41
CA ALA A 238 -10.79 -5.69 1.80
C ALA A 238 -11.88 -5.38 0.78
N ILE A 239 -12.07 -4.11 0.44
CA ILE A 239 -13.03 -3.65 -0.56
C ILE A 239 -12.83 -4.38 -1.90
N VAL A 240 -11.59 -4.50 -2.37
CA VAL A 240 -11.30 -5.13 -3.66
C VAL A 240 -11.48 -6.65 -3.64
N MET A 241 -11.08 -7.30 -2.55
CA MET A 241 -11.13 -8.76 -2.46
C MET A 241 -12.53 -9.28 -2.21
N THR A 242 -13.32 -8.60 -1.38
CA THR A 242 -14.64 -9.08 -0.93
C THR A 242 -15.80 -8.26 -1.50
N GLY A 243 -15.55 -7.06 -2.02
CA GLY A 243 -16.59 -6.12 -2.41
C GLY A 243 -17.33 -5.49 -1.23
N ASN A 244 -16.89 -5.71 0.01
CA ASN A 244 -17.62 -5.28 1.20
C ASN A 244 -16.72 -5.05 2.42
N VAL A 245 -17.00 -3.96 3.15
CA VAL A 245 -16.43 -3.65 4.47
C VAL A 245 -17.52 -3.03 5.35
N ASN A 246 -17.35 -3.07 6.67
CA ASN A 246 -18.26 -2.38 7.57
C ASN A 246 -18.33 -0.88 7.23
N ARG A 247 -19.51 -0.27 7.27
CA ARG A 247 -19.72 1.15 7.00
C ARG A 247 -18.78 2.06 7.80
N ALA A 248 -18.55 1.77 9.09
CA ALA A 248 -17.62 2.55 9.90
C ALA A 248 -16.18 2.48 9.37
N VAL A 249 -15.73 1.29 8.94
CA VAL A 249 -14.42 1.10 8.30
C VAL A 249 -14.35 1.88 6.98
N PHE A 250 -15.41 1.88 6.19
CA PHE A 250 -15.47 2.62 4.93
C PHE A 250 -15.44 4.14 5.12
N GLU A 251 -16.17 4.66 6.09
CA GLU A 251 -16.13 6.10 6.42
C GLU A 251 -14.76 6.53 6.92
N ASP A 252 -14.13 5.75 7.80
CA ASP A 252 -12.76 6.01 8.25
C ASP A 252 -11.77 5.94 7.07
N TYR A 253 -11.90 4.93 6.20
CA TYR A 253 -11.10 4.78 4.98
C TYR A 253 -11.19 6.01 4.08
N LYS A 254 -12.40 6.50 3.79
CA LYS A 254 -12.66 7.72 3.03
C LYS A 254 -12.05 8.95 3.72
N SER A 255 -12.30 9.13 5.01
CA SER A 255 -11.80 10.27 5.79
C SER A 255 -10.27 10.37 5.78
N HIS A 256 -9.61 9.22 5.58
CA HIS A 256 -8.17 9.09 5.53
C HIS A 256 -7.55 9.20 4.13
N GLY A 257 -8.36 9.44 3.09
CA GLY A 257 -7.88 9.62 1.71
C GLY A 257 -7.85 8.34 0.89
N GLY A 258 -8.58 7.31 1.32
CA GLY A 258 -8.76 6.09 0.57
C GLY A 258 -9.32 6.35 -0.84
N PRO A 259 -8.76 5.72 -1.89
CA PRO A 259 -9.35 5.78 -3.22
C PRO A 259 -10.83 5.39 -3.24
N THR A 260 -11.68 6.09 -3.99
CA THR A 260 -13.09 5.72 -4.17
C THR A 260 -13.48 5.66 -5.65
N THR A 261 -14.65 5.09 -5.91
CA THR A 261 -15.27 5.06 -7.22
C THR A 261 -16.75 5.39 -7.06
N ALA A 262 -17.40 5.85 -8.12
CA ALA A 262 -18.84 6.14 -8.09
C ALA A 262 -19.70 4.94 -7.64
N ARG A 263 -19.20 3.71 -7.87
CA ARG A 263 -19.84 2.47 -7.43
C ARG A 263 -19.80 2.32 -5.90
N LEU A 264 -18.73 2.77 -5.26
CA LEU A 264 -18.53 2.65 -3.81
C LEU A 264 -19.19 3.78 -3.02
N ASP A 265 -19.42 4.94 -3.63
CA ASP A 265 -20.06 6.09 -2.95
C ASP A 265 -21.53 5.82 -2.55
N GLY A 266 -22.13 4.73 -3.04
CA GLY A 266 -23.47 4.28 -2.65
C GLY A 266 -23.52 3.24 -1.53
N MET A 267 -22.38 2.84 -0.94
CA MET A 267 -22.30 1.90 0.20
C MET A 267 -22.46 2.61 1.55
#